data_AF-A0A8H2WBX4-F1
#
_entry.id   AF-A0A8H2WBX4-F1
#
_cell.length_a   1.000
_cell.length_b   1.000
_cell.length_c   1.000
_cell.angle_alpha   90.00
_cell.angle_beta   90.00
_cell.angle_gamma   90.00
#
_symmetry.space_group_name_H-M   'P 1'
#
loop_
_entity.id
_entity.type
_entity.pdbx_description
1 polymer ?
#
loop_
_entity_poly.entity_id
_entity_poly.type
_entity_poly.pdbx_seq_one_letter_code
_entity_poly.pdbx_strand_id
1 'polypeptide(L)'
;MEHGIKRIKQTDEAIKAQKERERIKIDRLVSVEKDVFERRSQQDLSQESLEATTAILTLYPELYTAWNFRRTILADGIFPKSSLEEVFQALDGELSLTLAALQVHPKVYWLWNHRRWCLGNIPDGPEGADKSWKSSIWARELAIVEKMLDRDPRNFHAWNYRRYVLASMPETDRRSPESELAYTTRKIEQNFSNFSAWHQRTKVFGVLWKDRPELEATAKPEGGSQ
;
A
#
# COMPACT_ATOMS: atom_id res chain seq x y z
N MET A 1 -5.21 18.15 -8.05
CA MET A 1 -6.59 18.35 -8.54
C MET A 1 -7.53 17.74 -7.52
N GLU A 2 -8.29 18.56 -6.79
CA GLU A 2 -9.28 18.03 -5.85
C GLU A 2 -10.52 17.58 -6.63
N HIS A 3 -10.88 16.30 -6.51
CA HIS A 3 -12.04 15.73 -7.20
C HIS A 3 -13.27 15.79 -6.28
N GLY A 4 -14.41 16.23 -6.83
CA GLY A 4 -15.72 16.11 -6.15
C GLY A 4 -16.10 17.23 -5.19
N ILE A 5 -15.39 18.37 -5.18
CA ILE A 5 -15.78 19.52 -4.35
C ILE A 5 -17.03 20.19 -4.94
N LYS A 6 -18.16 20.07 -4.23
CA LYS A 6 -19.38 20.82 -4.57
C LYS A 6 -19.11 22.31 -4.41
N ARG A 7 -19.35 23.09 -5.47
CA ARG A 7 -19.29 24.56 -5.39
C ARG A 7 -20.48 25.07 -4.57
N ILE A 8 -20.23 25.47 -3.34
CA ILE A 8 -21.21 26.12 -2.46
C ILE A 8 -20.83 27.59 -2.37
N LYS A 9 -21.80 28.50 -2.52
CA LYS A 9 -21.59 29.94 -2.36
C LYS A 9 -21.37 30.23 -0.87
N GLN A 10 -20.13 30.52 -0.48
CA GLN A 10 -19.75 30.83 0.90
C GLN A 10 -19.89 32.34 1.17
N THR A 11 -20.15 32.71 2.41
CA THR A 11 -20.12 34.12 2.85
C THR A 11 -18.68 34.63 2.91
N ASP A 12 -18.48 35.94 2.77
CA ASP A 12 -17.14 36.54 2.83
C ASP A 12 -16.44 36.25 4.17
N GLU A 13 -17.20 36.23 5.26
CA GLU A 13 -16.70 35.86 6.60
C GLU A 13 -16.24 34.40 6.65
N ALA A 14 -17.01 33.46 6.08
CA ALA A 14 -16.63 32.05 6.01
C ALA A 14 -15.36 31.84 5.15
N ILE A 15 -15.23 32.57 4.04
CA ILE A 15 -14.04 32.54 3.19
C ILE A 15 -12.82 33.07 3.96
N LYS A 16 -12.97 34.19 4.68
CA LYS A 16 -11.88 34.77 5.48
C LYS A 16 -11.44 33.82 6.59
N ALA A 17 -12.39 33.22 7.33
CA ALA A 17 -12.10 32.24 8.37
C ALA A 17 -11.44 30.96 7.81
N GLN A 18 -11.83 30.51 6.61
CA GLN A 18 -11.20 29.37 5.95
C GLN A 18 -9.74 29.66 5.58
N LYS A 19 -9.48 30.83 4.97
CA LYS A 19 -8.12 31.27 4.62
C LYS A 19 -7.22 31.38 5.85
N GLU A 20 -7.75 31.86 6.97
CA GLU A 20 -7.03 31.92 8.24
C GLU A 20 -6.60 30.53 8.72
N ARG A 21 -7.54 29.57 8.73
CA ARG A 21 -7.26 28.17 9.10
C ARG A 21 -6.26 27.50 8.15
N GLU A 22 -6.37 27.77 6.86
CA GLU A 22 -5.42 27.26 5.86
C GLU A 22 -4.04 27.85 6.04
N ARG A 23 -3.92 29.16 6.34
CA ARG A 23 -2.63 29.79 6.60
C ARG A 23 -1.90 29.13 7.76
N ILE A 24 -2.56 28.92 8.90
CA ILE A 24 -1.96 28.23 10.06
C ILE A 24 -1.45 26.83 9.69
N LYS A 25 -2.20 26.09 8.86
CA LYS A 25 -1.79 24.76 8.38
C LYS A 25 -0.58 24.84 7.45
N ILE A 26 -0.56 25.82 6.54
CA ILE A 26 0.55 26.05 5.60
C ILE A 26 1.81 26.45 6.37
N ASP A 27 1.70 27.37 7.33
CA ASP A 27 2.83 27.82 8.14
C ASP A 27 3.45 26.65 8.92
N ARG A 28 2.60 25.80 9.51
CA ARG A 28 3.05 24.57 10.16
C ARG A 28 3.74 23.63 9.17
N LEU A 29 3.13 23.40 8.00
CA LEU A 29 3.67 22.53 6.96
C LEU A 29 5.06 22.99 6.51
N VAL A 30 5.22 24.28 6.21
CA VAL A 30 6.50 24.88 5.79
C VAL A 30 7.56 24.72 6.88
N SER A 31 7.19 24.93 8.15
CA SER A 31 8.12 24.76 9.28
C SER A 31 8.61 23.32 9.41
N VAL A 32 7.71 22.33 9.39
CA VAL A 32 8.10 20.92 9.55
C VAL A 32 8.81 20.38 8.31
N GLU A 33 8.48 20.90 7.12
CA GLU A 33 9.20 20.58 5.89
C GLU A 33 10.65 21.04 6.01
N LYS A 34 10.87 22.31 6.37
CA LYS A 34 12.23 22.86 6.56
C LYS A 34 13.07 22.01 7.51
N ASP A 35 12.52 21.63 8.67
CA ASP A 35 13.21 20.79 9.66
C ASP A 35 13.62 19.42 9.06
N VAL A 36 12.70 18.75 8.37
CA VAL A 36 12.99 17.44 7.74
C VAL A 36 14.06 17.56 6.64
N PHE A 37 14.03 18.61 5.83
CA PHE A 37 15.04 18.84 4.80
C PHE A 37 16.41 19.19 5.39
N GLU A 38 16.46 19.95 6.47
CA GLU A 38 17.69 20.27 7.19
C GLU A 38 18.33 19.01 7.79
N ARG A 39 17.56 18.22 8.54
CA ARG A 39 18.00 16.91 9.07
C ARG A 39 18.52 15.97 8.00
N ARG A 40 17.79 15.89 6.88
CA ARG A 40 18.23 15.10 5.71
C ARG A 40 19.55 15.60 5.13
N SER A 41 19.75 16.91 5.03
CA SER A 41 20.99 17.49 4.52
C SER A 41 22.19 17.20 5.41
N GLN A 42 21.95 17.08 6.72
CA GLN A 42 22.95 16.71 7.73
C GLN A 42 23.13 15.19 7.85
N GLN A 43 22.36 14.40 7.08
CA GLN A 43 22.31 12.93 7.19
C GLN A 43 22.01 12.45 8.61
N ASP A 44 21.15 13.18 9.33
CA ASP A 44 20.72 12.79 10.67
C ASP A 44 19.77 11.58 10.61
N LEU A 45 20.27 10.40 10.96
CA LEU A 45 19.53 9.14 10.95
C LEU A 45 19.00 8.75 12.34
N SER A 46 18.67 9.74 13.16
CA SER A 46 18.19 9.57 14.54
C SER A 46 16.70 9.22 14.64
N GLN A 47 16.29 8.82 15.86
CA GLN A 47 14.88 8.61 16.21
C GLN A 47 14.07 9.91 16.12
N GLU A 48 14.68 11.04 16.49
CA GLU A 48 14.09 12.37 16.38
C GLU A 48 13.82 12.73 14.91
N SER A 49 14.74 12.37 14.01
CA SER A 49 14.51 12.50 12.57
C SER A 49 13.39 11.60 12.06
N LEU A 50 13.24 10.39 12.62
CA LEU A 50 12.09 9.53 12.31
C LEU A 50 10.78 10.20 12.74
N GLU A 51 10.71 10.78 13.93
CA GLU A 51 9.54 11.51 14.43
C GLU A 51 9.22 12.74 13.59
N ALA A 52 10.24 13.50 13.18
CA ALA A 52 10.08 14.63 12.26
C ALA A 52 9.45 14.19 10.93
N THR A 53 9.89 13.05 10.36
CA THR A 53 9.23 12.50 9.15
C THR A 53 7.78 12.10 9.41
N THR A 54 7.43 11.59 10.60
CA THR A 54 6.02 11.31 10.97
C THR A 54 5.18 12.60 10.97
N ALA A 55 5.72 13.69 11.52
CA ALA A 55 5.03 14.97 11.60
C ALA A 55 4.70 15.54 10.23
N ILE A 56 5.66 15.56 9.29
CA ILE A 56 5.42 16.05 7.92
C ILE A 56 4.47 15.12 7.15
N LEU A 57 4.62 13.79 7.27
CA LEU A 57 3.82 12.83 6.50
C LEU A 57 2.37 12.74 6.98
N THR A 58 2.11 13.08 8.25
CA THR A 58 0.74 13.24 8.78
C THR A 58 0.04 14.44 8.16
N LEU A 59 0.78 15.51 7.83
CA LEU A 59 0.22 16.70 7.18
C LEU A 59 0.16 16.57 5.65
N TYR A 60 1.18 15.94 5.05
CA TYR A 60 1.34 15.83 3.60
C TYR A 60 1.93 14.46 3.19
N PRO A 61 1.09 13.41 3.11
CA PRO A 61 1.54 12.04 2.82
C PRO A 61 2.03 11.83 1.37
N GLU A 62 1.86 12.81 0.47
CA GLU A 62 2.35 12.74 -0.92
C GLU A 62 3.84 13.11 -1.04
N LEU A 63 4.47 13.63 0.02
CA LEU A 63 5.87 14.03 -0.01
C LEU A 63 6.82 12.83 -0.10
N TYR A 64 7.15 12.44 -1.33
CA TYR A 64 8.00 11.30 -1.61
C TYR A 64 9.40 11.38 -0.96
N THR A 65 9.96 12.59 -0.89
CA THR A 65 11.29 12.83 -0.30
C THR A 65 11.31 12.47 1.18
N ALA A 66 10.23 12.77 1.92
CA ALA A 66 10.11 12.39 3.33
C ALA A 66 9.97 10.88 3.50
N TRP A 67 9.22 10.18 2.64
CA TRP A 67 9.17 8.71 2.67
C TRP A 67 10.53 8.06 2.37
N ASN A 68 11.28 8.60 1.40
CA ASN A 68 12.63 8.13 1.10
C ASN A 68 13.55 8.31 2.31
N PHE A 69 13.57 9.51 2.91
CA PHE A 69 14.39 9.79 4.08
C PHE A 69 13.99 8.92 5.28
N ARG A 70 12.68 8.73 5.51
CA ARG A 70 12.15 7.83 6.54
C ARG A 70 12.69 6.41 6.39
N ARG A 71 12.72 5.88 5.16
CA ARG A 71 13.31 4.55 4.88
C ARG A 71 14.81 4.51 5.14
N THR A 72 15.56 5.54 4.76
CA THR A 72 17.00 5.65 5.07
C THR A 72 17.24 5.66 6.58
N ILE A 73 16.48 6.45 7.35
CA ILE A 73 16.57 6.47 8.82
C ILE A 73 16.34 5.07 9.41
N LEU A 74 15.29 4.39 8.97
CA LEU A 74 14.97 3.03 9.43
C LEU A 74 16.06 2.03 9.03
N ALA A 75 16.39 1.94 7.74
CA ALA A 75 17.29 0.92 7.19
C ALA A 75 18.75 1.10 7.60
N ASP A 76 19.25 2.34 7.59
CA ASP A 76 20.67 2.63 7.73
C ASP A 76 21.00 3.18 9.13
N GLY A 77 20.02 3.73 9.85
CA GLY A 77 20.19 4.32 11.18
C GLY A 77 19.76 3.41 12.33
N ILE A 78 18.51 2.93 12.27
CA ILE A 78 17.84 2.25 13.38
C ILE A 78 18.07 0.73 13.31
N PHE A 79 17.66 0.07 12.21
CA PHE A 79 17.70 -1.39 12.09
C PHE A 79 19.07 -2.02 12.34
N PRO A 80 20.21 -1.43 11.90
CA PRO A 80 21.53 -2.03 12.15
C PRO A 80 21.90 -2.13 13.64
N LYS A 81 21.19 -1.41 14.51
CA LYS A 81 21.41 -1.35 15.96
C LYS A 81 20.30 -2.06 16.74
N SER A 82 19.32 -2.64 16.06
CA SER A 82 18.13 -3.24 16.63
C SER A 82 18.17 -4.77 16.53
N SER A 83 17.54 -5.42 17.51
CA SER A 83 17.19 -6.84 17.44
C SER A 83 16.13 -7.12 16.37
N LEU A 84 15.97 -8.38 15.96
CA LEU A 84 14.94 -8.77 14.99
C LEU A 84 13.52 -8.43 15.47
N GLU A 85 13.26 -8.56 16.77
CA GLU A 85 11.99 -8.20 17.39
C GLU A 85 11.72 -6.69 17.30
N GLU A 86 12.71 -5.85 17.59
CA GLU A 86 12.59 -4.40 17.49
C GLU A 86 12.39 -3.96 16.03
N VAL A 87 13.10 -4.58 15.07
CA VAL A 87 12.89 -4.32 13.63
C VAL A 87 11.46 -4.71 13.22
N PHE A 88 10.98 -5.87 13.66
CA PHE A 88 9.61 -6.31 13.41
C PHE A 88 8.58 -5.33 13.96
N GLN A 89 8.73 -4.91 15.22
CA GLN A 89 7.83 -3.95 15.87
C GLN A 89 7.82 -2.59 15.16
N ALA A 90 9.00 -2.11 14.75
CA ALA A 90 9.11 -0.88 13.97
C ALA A 90 8.37 -0.98 12.63
N LEU A 91 8.57 -2.06 11.88
CA LEU A 91 7.89 -2.30 10.60
C LEU A 91 6.37 -2.50 10.76
N ASP A 92 5.93 -3.17 11.83
CA ASP A 92 4.51 -3.31 12.17
C ASP A 92 3.87 -1.94 12.51
N GLY A 93 4.62 -1.09 13.21
CA GLY A 93 4.27 0.31 13.44
C GLY A 93 4.11 1.10 12.15
N GLU A 94 5.02 0.94 11.19
CA GLU A 94 4.93 1.58 9.86
C GLU A 94 3.70 1.11 9.06
N LEU A 95 3.37 -0.17 9.13
CA LEU A 95 2.16 -0.71 8.53
C LEU A 95 0.90 -0.16 9.21
N SER A 96 0.94 0.09 10.52
CA SER A 96 -0.17 0.72 11.25
C SER A 96 -0.32 2.20 10.87
N LEU A 97 0.79 2.95 10.83
CA LEU A 97 0.83 4.35 10.40
C LEU A 97 0.26 4.54 8.99
N THR A 98 0.73 3.75 8.03
CA THR A 98 0.27 3.84 6.65
C THR A 98 -1.18 3.38 6.48
N LEU A 99 -1.67 2.43 7.30
CA LEU A 99 -3.07 2.02 7.28
C LEU A 99 -3.99 3.16 7.70
N ALA A 100 -3.65 3.88 8.77
CA ALA A 100 -4.40 5.05 9.22
C ALA A 100 -4.45 6.14 8.12
N ALA A 101 -3.31 6.41 7.48
CA ALA A 101 -3.25 7.36 6.37
C ALA A 101 -4.08 6.91 5.15
N LEU A 102 -4.07 5.62 4.80
CA LEU A 102 -4.85 5.07 3.68
C LEU A 102 -6.36 5.15 3.88
N GLN A 103 -6.86 5.19 5.12
CA GLN A 103 -8.28 5.40 5.39
C GLN A 103 -8.77 6.79 4.92
N VAL A 104 -7.88 7.77 4.90
CA VAL A 104 -8.16 9.15 4.49
C VAL A 104 -7.69 9.41 3.05
N HIS A 105 -6.54 8.86 2.68
CA HIS A 105 -5.85 9.11 1.41
C HIS A 105 -5.61 7.82 0.61
N PRO A 106 -6.67 7.06 0.23
CA PRO A 106 -6.55 5.71 -0.31
C PRO A 106 -5.88 5.61 -1.70
N LYS A 107 -5.63 6.75 -2.35
CA LYS A 107 -5.05 6.86 -3.68
C LYS A 107 -3.64 7.45 -3.70
N VAL A 108 -3.06 7.73 -2.53
CA VAL A 108 -1.67 8.21 -2.45
C VAL A 108 -0.73 7.04 -2.73
N TYR A 109 -0.02 7.11 -3.85
CA TYR A 109 0.90 6.08 -4.31
C TYR A 109 1.97 5.72 -3.26
N TRP A 110 2.54 6.74 -2.61
CA TRP A 110 3.66 6.56 -1.69
C TRP A 110 3.31 5.78 -0.42
N LEU A 111 2.06 5.83 0.04
CA LEU A 111 1.57 4.99 1.14
C LEU A 111 1.64 3.51 0.75
N TRP A 112 1.10 3.16 -0.41
CA TRP A 112 1.14 1.79 -0.92
C TRP A 112 2.57 1.33 -1.21
N ASN A 113 3.41 2.22 -1.75
CA ASN A 113 4.82 1.92 -2.02
C ASN A 113 5.60 1.66 -0.72
N HIS A 114 5.41 2.49 0.31
CA HIS A 114 6.05 2.31 1.61
C HIS A 114 5.63 1.00 2.27
N ARG A 115 4.35 0.63 2.21
CA ARG A 115 3.90 -0.68 2.69
C ARG A 115 4.61 -1.86 2.02
N ARG A 116 4.83 -1.81 0.70
CA ARG A 116 5.60 -2.86 0.00
C ARG A 116 7.04 -2.93 0.49
N TRP A 117 7.65 -1.77 0.72
CA TRP A 117 8.99 -1.73 1.32
C TRP A 117 8.97 -2.34 2.72
N CYS A 118 8.00 -2.03 3.58
CA CYS A 118 7.88 -2.64 4.89
C CYS A 118 7.79 -4.17 4.78
N LEU A 119 6.90 -4.68 3.93
CA LEU A 119 6.77 -6.12 3.70
C LEU A 119 8.09 -6.74 3.25
N GLY A 120 8.78 -6.16 2.27
CA GLY A 120 10.07 -6.67 1.81
C GLY A 120 11.16 -6.77 2.90
N ASN A 121 11.01 -6.06 4.02
CA ASN A 121 11.98 -6.02 5.11
C ASN A 121 11.51 -6.74 6.38
N ILE A 122 10.31 -7.33 6.41
CA ILE A 122 9.84 -8.10 7.57
C ILE A 122 10.78 -9.30 7.79
N PRO A 123 11.40 -9.44 8.98
CA PRO A 123 12.20 -10.61 9.31
C PRO A 123 11.30 -11.86 9.42
N ASP A 124 11.85 -13.04 9.14
CA ASP A 124 11.09 -14.29 9.20
C ASP A 124 10.64 -14.64 10.63
N GLY A 125 11.33 -14.10 11.64
CA GLY A 125 11.06 -14.34 13.07
C GLY A 125 11.97 -15.39 13.67
N PRO A 126 11.80 -15.72 14.97
CA PRO A 126 12.60 -16.72 15.64
C PRO A 126 12.39 -18.11 15.04
N GLU A 127 13.48 -18.88 14.94
CA GLU A 127 13.43 -20.27 14.47
C GLU A 127 12.51 -21.12 15.36
N GLY A 128 11.75 -22.02 14.75
CA GLY A 128 10.89 -22.98 15.47
C GLY A 128 9.50 -22.48 15.86
N ALA A 129 9.09 -21.27 15.46
CA ALA A 129 7.72 -20.81 15.63
C ALA A 129 6.76 -21.53 14.66
N ASP A 130 5.57 -21.93 15.14
CA ASP A 130 4.52 -22.56 14.33
C ASP A 130 4.09 -21.70 13.12
N LYS A 131 4.19 -20.38 13.24
CA LYS A 131 3.91 -19.43 12.17
C LYS A 131 4.90 -18.26 12.20
N SER A 132 5.57 -18.05 11.08
CA SER A 132 6.51 -16.93 10.91
C SER A 132 5.79 -15.57 11.08
N TRP A 133 6.54 -14.55 11.51
CA TRP A 133 6.03 -13.17 11.55
C TRP A 133 5.58 -12.72 10.16
N LYS A 134 6.36 -13.08 9.14
CA LYS A 134 6.07 -12.84 7.72
C LYS A 134 4.70 -13.40 7.30
N SER A 135 4.43 -14.67 7.60
CA SER A 135 3.15 -15.32 7.31
C SER A 135 1.98 -14.61 7.98
N SER A 136 2.15 -14.17 9.23
CA SER A 136 1.12 -13.45 9.97
C SER A 136 0.84 -12.07 9.36
N ILE A 137 1.89 -11.32 9.00
CA ILE A 137 1.76 -10.01 8.37
C ILE A 137 1.10 -10.12 6.99
N TRP A 138 1.51 -11.04 6.12
CA TRP A 138 0.93 -11.14 4.78
C TRP A 138 -0.53 -11.55 4.80
N ALA A 139 -0.93 -12.44 5.69
CA ALA A 139 -2.33 -12.78 5.90
C ALA A 139 -3.15 -11.56 6.31
N ARG A 140 -2.62 -10.74 7.22
CA ARG A 140 -3.25 -9.48 7.65
C ARG A 140 -3.34 -8.47 6.51
N GLU A 141 -2.28 -8.31 5.71
CA GLU A 141 -2.27 -7.41 4.55
C GLU A 141 -3.26 -7.82 3.46
N LEU A 142 -3.42 -9.13 3.22
CA LEU A 142 -4.42 -9.64 2.30
C LEU A 142 -5.83 -9.29 2.80
N ALA A 143 -6.11 -9.48 4.08
CA ALA A 143 -7.40 -9.10 4.67
C ALA A 143 -7.66 -7.58 4.61
N ILE A 144 -6.63 -6.76 4.83
CA ILE A 144 -6.72 -5.29 4.73
C ILE A 144 -7.07 -4.87 3.30
N VAL A 145 -6.34 -5.37 2.30
CA VAL A 145 -6.59 -4.97 0.91
C VAL A 145 -7.97 -5.45 0.43
N GLU A 146 -8.46 -6.58 0.92
CA GLU A 146 -9.83 -7.05 0.66
C GLU A 146 -10.86 -6.07 1.20
N LYS A 147 -10.74 -5.64 2.46
CA LYS A 147 -11.63 -4.63 3.06
C LYS A 147 -11.58 -3.30 2.32
N MET A 148 -10.40 -2.88 1.85
CA MET A 148 -10.28 -1.65 1.05
C MET A 148 -10.98 -1.79 -0.31
N LEU A 149 -10.93 -2.97 -0.93
CA LEU A 149 -11.64 -3.28 -2.17
C LEU A 149 -13.14 -3.56 -1.96
N ASP A 150 -13.59 -3.86 -0.75
CA ASP A 150 -15.02 -3.86 -0.41
C ASP A 150 -15.56 -2.42 -0.37
N ARG A 151 -14.77 -1.48 0.16
CA ARG A 151 -15.13 -0.06 0.24
C ARG A 151 -15.06 0.66 -1.10
N ASP A 152 -13.99 0.46 -1.87
CA ASP A 152 -13.85 0.99 -3.23
C ASP A 152 -13.39 -0.13 -4.18
N PRO A 153 -14.33 -0.85 -4.82
CA PRO A 153 -14.02 -1.99 -5.68
C PRO A 153 -13.23 -1.60 -6.94
N ARG A 154 -13.13 -0.31 -7.26
CA ARG A 154 -12.40 0.21 -8.43
C ARG A 154 -11.06 0.84 -8.05
N ASN A 155 -10.63 0.78 -6.79
CA ASN A 155 -9.36 1.34 -6.38
C ASN A 155 -8.19 0.57 -7.03
N PHE A 156 -7.62 1.18 -8.07
CA PHE A 156 -6.51 0.60 -8.81
C PHE A 156 -5.26 0.35 -7.95
N HIS A 157 -4.97 1.22 -6.99
CA HIS A 157 -3.82 1.06 -6.09
C HIS A 157 -3.99 -0.17 -5.19
N ALA A 158 -5.20 -0.37 -4.64
CA ALA A 158 -5.52 -1.54 -3.83
C ALA A 158 -5.44 -2.83 -4.67
N TRP A 159 -5.97 -2.85 -5.89
CA TRP A 159 -5.82 -4.00 -6.79
C TRP A 159 -4.36 -4.30 -7.15
N ASN A 160 -3.55 -3.26 -7.38
CA ASN A 160 -2.12 -3.42 -7.63
C ASN A 160 -1.39 -3.96 -6.38
N TYR A 161 -1.73 -3.45 -5.20
CA TYR A 161 -1.19 -3.95 -3.94
C TYR A 161 -1.59 -5.40 -3.66
N ARG A 162 -2.86 -5.79 -3.92
CA ARG A 162 -3.32 -7.17 -3.81
C ARG A 162 -2.48 -8.12 -4.68
N ARG A 163 -2.23 -7.76 -5.94
CA ARG A 163 -1.36 -8.55 -6.83
C ARG A 163 0.05 -8.73 -6.26
N TYR A 164 0.62 -7.67 -5.71
CA TYR A 164 1.92 -7.75 -5.04
C TYR A 164 1.88 -8.70 -3.84
N VAL A 165 0.89 -8.57 -2.95
CA VAL A 165 0.75 -9.45 -1.78
C VAL A 165 0.62 -10.92 -2.20
N LEU A 166 -0.24 -11.22 -3.18
CA LEU A 166 -0.44 -12.59 -3.68
C LEU A 166 0.83 -13.17 -4.34
N ALA A 167 1.59 -12.35 -5.07
CA ALA A 167 2.80 -12.78 -5.74
C ALA A 167 4.01 -12.94 -4.79
N SER A 168 4.03 -12.18 -3.69
CA SER A 168 5.18 -12.10 -2.78
C SER A 168 4.95 -12.75 -1.42
N MET A 169 3.79 -13.37 -1.19
CA MET A 169 3.53 -14.10 0.06
C MET A 169 4.40 -15.35 0.20
N PRO A 170 4.69 -15.79 1.44
CA PRO A 170 5.41 -17.04 1.67
C PRO A 170 4.75 -18.20 0.91
N GLU A 171 5.56 -19.13 0.39
CA GLU A 171 5.08 -20.26 -0.41
C GLU A 171 4.01 -21.08 0.32
N THR A 172 4.22 -21.29 1.62
CA THR A 172 3.29 -22.00 2.52
C THR A 172 1.94 -21.32 2.67
N ASP A 173 1.84 -20.02 2.40
CA ASP A 173 0.61 -19.23 2.51
C ASP A 173 -0.01 -18.91 1.14
N ARG A 174 0.60 -19.38 0.04
CA ARG A 174 0.19 -19.02 -1.32
C ARG A 174 -1.25 -19.43 -1.59
N ARG A 175 -2.04 -18.47 -2.09
CA ARG A 175 -3.43 -18.71 -2.50
C ARG A 175 -3.46 -19.42 -3.85
N SER A 176 -4.29 -20.46 -3.95
CA SER A 176 -4.45 -21.18 -5.21
C SER A 176 -5.12 -20.28 -6.26
N PRO A 177 -4.85 -20.50 -7.57
CA PRO A 177 -5.54 -19.78 -8.63
C PRO A 177 -7.07 -19.89 -8.55
N GLU A 178 -7.62 -21.03 -8.14
CA GLU A 178 -9.06 -21.26 -7.96
C GLU A 178 -9.64 -20.35 -6.87
N SER A 179 -8.91 -20.16 -5.76
CA SER A 179 -9.33 -19.26 -4.69
C SER A 179 -9.38 -17.80 -5.15
N GLU A 180 -8.46 -17.39 -6.04
CA GLU A 180 -8.45 -16.04 -6.61
C GLU A 180 -9.52 -15.90 -7.71
N LEU A 181 -9.79 -16.94 -8.50
CA LEU A 181 -10.94 -16.97 -9.41
C LEU A 181 -12.25 -16.79 -8.64
N ALA A 182 -12.43 -17.51 -7.52
CA ALA A 182 -13.60 -17.34 -6.65
C ALA A 182 -13.70 -15.91 -6.08
N TYR A 183 -12.57 -15.31 -5.69
CA TYR A 183 -12.54 -13.91 -5.25
C TYR A 183 -12.98 -12.94 -6.37
N THR A 184 -12.41 -13.07 -7.57
CA THR A 184 -12.79 -12.21 -8.71
C THR A 184 -14.24 -12.42 -9.13
N THR A 185 -14.75 -13.66 -9.09
CA THR A 185 -16.18 -13.95 -9.35
C THR A 185 -17.06 -13.14 -8.41
N ARG A 186 -16.84 -13.21 -7.09
CA ARG A 186 -17.62 -12.41 -6.11
C ARG A 186 -17.57 -10.91 -6.41
N LYS A 187 -16.40 -10.39 -6.76
CA LYS A 187 -16.23 -8.96 -7.07
C LYS A 187 -16.92 -8.52 -8.36
N ILE A 188 -16.98 -9.40 -9.36
CA ILE A 188 -17.70 -9.19 -10.62
C ILE A 188 -19.21 -9.27 -10.37
N GLU A 189 -19.69 -10.24 -9.59
CA GLU A 189 -21.11 -10.38 -9.26
C GLU A 189 -21.63 -9.18 -8.46
N GLN A 190 -20.81 -8.64 -7.54
CA GLN A 190 -21.13 -7.40 -6.81
C GLN A 190 -21.20 -6.16 -7.72
N ASN A 191 -20.35 -6.10 -8.76
CA ASN A 191 -20.36 -5.02 -9.74
C ASN A 191 -19.78 -5.51 -11.07
N PHE A 192 -20.67 -5.84 -12.01
CA PHE A 192 -20.29 -6.41 -13.30
C PHE A 192 -19.36 -5.49 -14.11
N SER A 193 -19.46 -4.17 -13.92
CA SER A 193 -18.61 -3.18 -14.59
C SER A 193 -17.26 -2.96 -13.90
N ASN A 194 -16.89 -3.78 -12.92
CA ASN A 194 -15.59 -3.69 -12.26
C ASN A 194 -14.45 -4.19 -13.16
N PHE A 195 -13.93 -3.31 -14.01
CA PHE A 195 -12.80 -3.59 -14.89
C PHE A 195 -11.56 -4.09 -14.17
N SER A 196 -11.32 -3.68 -12.92
CA SER A 196 -10.15 -4.15 -12.16
C SER A 196 -10.28 -5.61 -11.73
N ALA A 197 -11.49 -6.06 -11.38
CA ALA A 197 -11.75 -7.47 -11.08
C ALA A 197 -11.64 -8.33 -12.35
N TRP A 198 -12.18 -7.87 -13.48
CA TRP A 198 -12.00 -8.54 -14.77
C TRP A 198 -10.53 -8.62 -15.18
N HIS A 199 -9.78 -7.52 -15.06
CA HIS A 199 -8.35 -7.52 -15.34
C HIS A 199 -7.58 -8.49 -14.45
N GLN A 200 -7.90 -8.55 -13.15
CA GLN A 200 -7.30 -9.54 -12.26
C GLN A 200 -7.60 -10.97 -12.74
N ARG A 201 -8.84 -11.25 -13.15
CA ARG A 201 -9.24 -12.56 -13.65
C ARG A 201 -8.42 -12.99 -14.88
N THR A 202 -8.13 -12.08 -15.81
CA THR A 202 -7.28 -12.41 -16.98
C THR A 202 -5.85 -12.78 -16.58
N LYS A 203 -5.32 -12.17 -15.51
CA LYS A 203 -4.00 -12.54 -14.97
C LYS A 203 -4.01 -13.94 -14.35
N VAL A 204 -5.08 -14.31 -13.64
CA VAL A 204 -5.22 -15.65 -13.04
C VAL A 204 -5.32 -16.72 -14.13
N PHE A 205 -6.11 -16.47 -15.18
CA PHE A 205 -6.16 -17.39 -16.33
C PHE A 205 -4.80 -17.56 -17.00
N GLY A 206 -4.01 -16.48 -17.11
CA GLY A 206 -2.65 -16.57 -17.65
C GLY A 206 -1.70 -17.44 -16.82
N VAL A 207 -1.95 -17.65 -15.53
CA VAL A 207 -1.20 -18.61 -14.69
C VAL A 207 -1.70 -20.02 -14.95
N LEU A 208 -3.01 -20.25 -14.82
CA LEU A 208 -3.63 -21.57 -15.02
C LEU A 208 -3.32 -22.17 -16.39
N TRP A 209 -3.24 -21.34 -17.42
CA TRP A 209 -3.04 -21.80 -18.79
C TRP A 209 -1.59 -22.18 -19.08
N LYS A 210 -0.60 -21.51 -18.46
CA LYS A 210 0.81 -21.89 -18.55
C LYS A 210 1.05 -23.31 -18.04
N ASP A 211 0.30 -23.69 -17.02
CA ASP A 211 0.41 -25.00 -16.36
C ASP A 211 -0.44 -26.08 -17.05
N ARG A 212 -1.16 -25.74 -18.14
CA ARG A 212 -2.10 -26.61 -18.86
C ARG A 212 -2.01 -26.43 -20.39
N PRO A 213 -0.84 -26.64 -21.03
CA PRO A 213 -0.64 -26.45 -22.47
C PRO A 213 -1.57 -27.29 -23.35
N GLU A 214 -2.09 -28.41 -22.83
CA GLU A 214 -3.05 -29.27 -23.52
C GLU A 214 -4.42 -28.62 -23.76
N LEU A 215 -4.82 -27.64 -22.93
CA LEU A 215 -6.04 -26.87 -23.16
C LEU A 215 -5.88 -25.86 -24.31
N GLU A 216 -4.65 -25.44 -24.57
CA GLU A 216 -4.31 -24.58 -25.71
C GLU A 216 -4.36 -25.34 -27.04
N ALA A 217 -4.03 -26.64 -27.00
CA ALA A 217 -4.12 -27.53 -28.16
C ALA A 217 -5.58 -27.82 -28.56
N THR A 218 -6.50 -27.95 -27.59
CA THR A 218 -7.92 -28.21 -27.86
C THR A 218 -8.72 -26.95 -28.22
N ALA A 219 -8.22 -25.75 -27.88
CA ALA A 219 -8.84 -24.48 -28.24
C ALA A 219 -8.48 -23.99 -29.65
N LYS A 220 -7.46 -24.56 -30.29
CA LYS A 220 -7.19 -24.30 -31.72
C LYS A 220 -8.26 -25.03 -32.53
N PRO A 221 -9.03 -24.34 -33.39
CA PRO A 221 -9.94 -25.04 -34.29
C PRO A 221 -9.12 -26.03 -35.12
N GLU A 222 -9.53 -27.29 -35.13
CA GLU A 222 -8.99 -28.27 -36.08
C GLU A 222 -9.04 -27.63 -37.45
N GLY A 223 -7.88 -27.57 -38.11
CA GLY A 223 -7.71 -26.82 -39.34
C GLY A 223 -8.87 -27.10 -40.29
N GLY A 224 -9.60 -26.05 -40.66
CA GLY A 224 -10.50 -26.10 -41.79
C GLY A 224 -9.65 -26.39 -43.01
N SER A 225 -9.55 -27.67 -43.38
CA SER A 225 -9.09 -28.09 -44.69
C SER A 225 -10.05 -27.50 -45.73
N GLN A 226 -9.60 -26.42 -46.38
CA GLN A 226 -10.04 -26.10 -47.74
C GLN A 226 -9.21 -26.93 -48.72
#